data_AF-A0A3D5USS7-F1
#
_entry.id   AF-A0A3D5USS7-F1
#
_cell.length_a   1.000
_cell.length_b   1.000
_cell.length_c   1.000
_cell.angle_alpha   90.00
_cell.angle_beta   90.00
_cell.angle_gamma   90.00
#
_symmetry.space_group_name_H-M   'P 1'
#
loop_
_entity.id
_entity.type
_entity.pdbx_description
1 polymer ?
#
loop_
_entity_poly.entity_id
_entity_poly.type
_entity_poly.pdbx_seq_one_letter_code
_entity_poly.pdbx_strand_id
1 'polypeptide(L)' 'MEQPQNRVFSGVQPTGNLHLGNYLGAIRNFVGLQDTHECIYCVVDMHAITVWQ' A
#
# COMPACT_ATOMS: atom_id res chain seq x y z
N MET A 1 18.74 12.28 -20.24
CA MET A 1 17.59 11.38 -20.03
C MET A 1 17.47 11.19 -18.54
N GLU A 2 16.42 11.74 -17.94
CA GLU A 2 16.14 11.52 -16.52
C GLU A 2 15.88 10.02 -16.33
N GLN A 3 16.67 9.35 -15.49
CA GLN A 3 16.45 7.93 -15.22
C GLN A 3 15.11 7.80 -14.50
N PRO A 4 14.24 6.85 -14.88
CA PRO A 4 12.96 6.70 -14.22
C PRO A 4 13.21 6.40 -12.74
N GLN A 5 12.65 7.24 -11.87
CA GLN A 5 12.64 7.00 -10.42
C GLN A 5 12.06 5.60 -10.17
N ASN A 6 12.72 4.78 -9.36
CA ASN A 6 12.18 3.48 -8.99
C ASN A 6 10.80 3.67 -8.37
N ARG A 7 9.78 2.98 -8.91
CA ARG A 7 8.37 3.16 -8.55
C ARG A 7 7.86 1.97 -7.75
N VAL A 8 7.09 2.25 -6.71
CA VAL A 8 6.45 1.25 -5.86
C VAL A 8 4.93 1.41 -5.93
N PHE A 9 4.21 0.32 -6.19
CA PHE A 9 2.75 0.26 -6.11
C PHE A 9 2.35 -0.63 -4.93
N SER A 10 1.52 -0.11 -4.04
CA SER A 10 1.06 -0.83 -2.84
C SER A 10 -0.47 -0.77 -2.73
N GLY A 11 -1.11 -1.93 -2.76
CA GLY A 11 -2.55 -2.08 -2.58
C GLY A 11 -2.92 -2.43 -1.14
N VAL A 12 -3.93 -1.77 -0.57
CA VAL A 12 -4.47 -2.06 0.76
C VAL A 12 -5.98 -2.31 0.66
N GLN A 13 -6.43 -3.48 1.11
CA GLN A 13 -7.86 -3.81 1.12
C GLN A 13 -8.58 -2.99 2.20
N PRO A 14 -9.77 -2.43 1.91
CA PRO A 14 -10.55 -1.66 2.88
C PRO A 14 -11.24 -2.60 3.89
N THR A 15 -10.49 -3.24 4.79
CA THR A 15 -11.00 -4.22 5.77
C THR A 15 -11.58 -3.58 7.05
N GLY A 16 -11.87 -2.28 7.01
CA GLY A 16 -12.46 -1.53 8.14
C GLY A 16 -11.44 -1.16 9.21
N ASN A 17 -10.91 -2.14 9.96
CA ASN A 17 -10.00 -1.86 11.07
C ASN A 17 -8.55 -2.21 10.74
N LEU A 18 -7.68 -1.20 10.78
CA LEU A 18 -6.25 -1.44 10.85
C LEU A 18 -5.83 -1.83 12.26
N HIS A 19 -4.92 -2.79 12.34
CA HIS A 19 -4.38 -3.28 13.60
C HIS A 19 -2.86 -3.13 13.63
N LEU A 20 -2.28 -3.35 14.82
CA LEU A 20 -0.83 -3.21 15.03
C LEU A 20 -0.01 -4.08 14.07
N GLY A 21 -0.53 -5.26 13.71
CA GLY A 21 0.10 -6.13 12.70
C GLY A 21 0.23 -5.46 11.32
N ASN A 22 -0.83 -4.81 10.84
CA ASN A 22 -0.80 -4.07 9.57
C ASN A 22 0.19 -2.90 9.64
N TYR A 23 0.23 -2.20 10.78
CA TYR A 23 1.13 -1.08 10.97
C TYR A 23 2.60 -1.51 10.91
N LEU A 24 2.96 -2.51 11.72
CA LEU A 24 4.33 -3.02 11.79
C LEU A 24 4.75 -3.80 10.53
N GLY A 25 3.80 -4.51 9.91
CA GLY A 25 4.07 -5.39 8.77
C GLY A 25 4.11 -4.69 7.41
N ALA A 26 3.43 -3.55 7.25
CA ALA A 26 3.36 -2.86 5.97
C ALA A 26 3.48 -1.33 6.09
N ILE A 27 2.62 -0.68 6.88
CA ILE A 27 2.54 0.80 6.87
C ILE A 27 3.83 1.48 7.28
N ARG A 28 4.52 0.97 8.30
CA ARG A 28 5.81 1.53 8.72
C ARG A 28 6.83 1.50 7.57
N ASN A 29 6.83 0.44 6.77
CA ASN A 29 7.70 0.33 5.60
C ASN A 29 7.25 1.25 4.46
N PHE A 30 5.93 1.40 4.25
CA PHE A 30 5.38 2.33 3.27
C PHE A 30 5.89 3.75 3.50
N VAL A 31 5.88 4.22 4.75
CA VAL A 31 6.40 5.56 5.09
C VAL A 31 7.86 5.71 4.68
N GLY A 32 8.73 4.75 5.01
CA GLY A 32 10.16 4.83 4.66
C GLY A 32 10.44 4.74 3.15
N LEU A 33 9.56 4.09 2.37
CA LEU A 33 9.71 4.00 0.92
C LEU A 33 9.46 5.33 0.20
N GLN A 34 8.71 6.25 0.81
CA GLN A 34 8.42 7.57 0.22
C GLN A 34 9.67 8.43 0.03
N ASP A 35 10.70 8.21 0.85
CA ASP A 35 11.97 8.96 0.77
C ASP A 35 12.84 8.52 -0.42
N THR A 36 12.60 7.33 -0.97
CA THR A 36 13.49 6.69 -1.95
C THR A 36 12.81 6.35 -3.27
N HIS A 37 11.48 6.19 -3.27
CA HIS A 37 10.70 5.71 -4.41
C HIS A 37 9.50 6.60 -4.69
N GLU A 38 9.11 6.66 -5.96
CA GLU A 38 7.79 7.18 -6.33
C GLU A 38 6.73 6.15 -5.91
N CYS A 39 5.94 6.48 -4.88
CA CYS A 39 4.99 5.55 -4.29
C CYS A 39 3.56 5.83 -4.74
N ILE A 40 2.85 4.78 -5.17
CA ILE A 40 1.41 4.79 -5.47
C ILE A 40 0.72 3.86 -4.48
N TYR A 41 -0.18 4.41 -3.66
CA TYR A 41 -1.01 3.63 -2.73
C TYR A 41 -2.43 3.53 -3.27
N CYS A 42 -2.96 2.32 -3.38
CA CYS A 42 -4.29 2.04 -3.90
C CYS A 42 -5.15 1.37 -2.85
N VAL A 43 -6.33 1.92 -2.59
CA VAL A 43 -7.37 1.23 -1.82
C VAL A 43 -8.05 0.26 -2.77
N VAL A 44 -7.82 -1.04 -2.59
CA VAL A 44 -8.29 -2.07 -3.54
C VAL A 44 -9.71 -2.53 -3.23
N ASP A 45 -10.67 -1.63 -3.41
CA ASP A 45 -12.12 -1.88 -3.20
C ASP A 45 -12.66 -3.01 -4.09
N MET A 46 -12.22 -3.13 -5.34
CA MET A 46 -12.57 -4.25 -6.23
C MET A 46 -12.11 -5.61 -5.69
N HIS A 47 -11.08 -5.65 -4.83
CA HIS A 47 -10.69 -6.91 -4.16
C HIS A 47 -11.54 -7.16 -2.91
N ALA A 48 -12.21 -6.15 -2.36
CA ALA A 48 -13.09 -6.32 -1.22
C ALA A 48 -14.43 -6.99 -1.60
N ILE A 49 -14.86 -6.92 -2.86
CA ILE A 49 -16.13 -7.53 -3.32
C ILE A 49 -16.01 -9.02 -3.67
N THR A 50 -14.81 -9.59 -3.66
CA THR A 50 -14.58 -11.01 -4.01
C THR A 50 -14.71 -11.96 -2.82
N VAL A 51 -14.97 -11.42 -1.61
CA VAL A 51 -15.28 -12.21 -0.41
C VAL A 51 -16.80 -12.33 -0.22
N TRP A 52 -17.24 -13.45 0.35
CA TRP A 52 -18.64 -13.64 0.71
C TRP A 52 -19.07 -12.62 1.78
N GLN A 53 -20.26 -12.04 1.61
CA GLN A 53 -20.86 -11.04 2.50
C GLN A 53 -21.89 -11.69 3.41
#